data_AF-A0A7S9LQW8-F1
#
_entry.id   AF-A0A7S9LQW8-F1
#
_cell.length_a   1.000
_cell.length_b   1.000
_cell.length_c   1.000
_cell.angle_alpha   90.00
_cell.angle_beta   90.00
_cell.angle_gamma   90.00
#
_symmetry.space_group_name_H-M   'P 1'
#
loop_
_entity.id
_entity.type
_entity.pdbx_description
1 polymer ?
#
loop_
_entity_poly.entity_id
_entity_poly.type
_entity_poly.pdbx_seq_one_letter_code
_entity_poly.pdbx_strand_id
1 'polypeptide(L)'
;MSRIDLPSLASAAQDEVARQMSICNACRYCEGLCAVFPAMELRRVFEGPDTDYLANLCHNCGACYYDCQYAPPHEFAVNVPQALAELREESYARYAWPGFMAPVFERNGVWIALAAGLSVALFILGFALWSDPGALTASGNFYAVMPHNAMVAVFAPAFLFPLVAIALSLVRFWRLTGPTPGLTFAALRQATRDAATLRYLDGGGMGCMTQSERPDTWRRRFHHLTFYGFLLCFASTSSGTIMHYVLDWPAPYAWWTPPKLFGVPGGLGLVIGAAGLIWYDRARDGRLRPAKQTGMGAAFTWTLLALGATGLALYWLRETPAMGVLLAVHLGTVFAFFITMPYGKFVHGLYRYAALVRHAYEQKRAHP
;
A
#
# COMPACT_ATOMS: atom_id res chain seq x y z
N MET A 1 8.83 12.87 28.05
CA MET A 1 8.53 11.66 27.24
C MET A 1 9.83 10.92 27.06
N SER A 2 9.97 9.72 27.64
CA SER A 2 11.22 8.98 27.64
C SER A 2 11.73 8.79 26.22
N ARG A 3 13.01 9.13 26.00
CA ARG A 3 13.76 8.72 24.81
C ARG A 3 13.98 7.21 24.93
N ILE A 4 12.95 6.43 24.61
CA ILE A 4 13.18 5.03 24.24
C ILE A 4 14.00 5.13 22.96
N ASP A 5 15.25 4.70 23.04
CA ASP A 5 16.14 4.58 21.89
C ASP A 5 15.65 3.40 21.04
N LEU A 6 14.57 3.63 20.29
CA LEU A 6 14.00 2.65 19.35
C LEU A 6 15.02 2.08 18.35
N PRO A 7 16.10 2.79 17.97
CA PRO A 7 17.24 2.23 17.26
C PRO A 7 18.03 1.13 18.00
N SER A 8 18.08 1.15 19.33
CA SER A 8 18.97 0.30 20.13
C SER A 8 18.36 -1.04 20.55
N LEU A 9 17.09 -1.28 20.24
CA LEU A 9 16.42 -2.57 20.45
C LEU A 9 16.26 -3.25 19.10
N ALA A 10 17.34 -3.87 18.62
CA ALA A 10 17.30 -4.73 17.46
C ALA A 10 16.24 -5.83 17.68
N SER A 11 15.30 -5.97 16.75
CA SER A 11 14.39 -7.11 16.75
C SER A 11 15.10 -8.34 16.19
N ALA A 12 14.62 -9.53 16.55
CA ALA A 12 15.16 -10.78 15.98
C ALA A 12 15.12 -10.79 14.43
N ALA A 13 14.13 -10.11 13.82
CA ALA A 13 14.06 -9.95 12.37
C ALA A 13 15.15 -9.01 11.83
N GLN A 14 15.51 -7.95 12.56
CA GLN A 14 16.64 -7.08 12.18
C GLN A 14 17.96 -7.84 12.27
N ASP A 15 18.18 -8.62 13.32
CA ASP A 15 19.38 -9.44 13.50
C ASP A 15 19.51 -10.50 12.40
N GLU A 16 18.41 -11.17 12.04
CA GLU A 16 18.41 -12.17 10.98
C GLU A 16 18.69 -11.55 9.60
N VAL A 17 18.09 -10.38 9.31
CA VAL A 17 18.41 -9.65 8.08
C VAL A 17 19.87 -9.21 8.09
N ALA A 18 20.40 -8.68 9.19
CA ALA A 18 21.80 -8.28 9.29
C ALA A 18 22.76 -9.46 9.07
N ARG A 19 22.46 -10.64 9.62
CA ARG A 19 23.20 -11.89 9.39
C ARG A 19 23.22 -12.26 7.91
N GLN A 20 22.05 -12.31 7.28
CA GLN A 20 21.95 -12.68 5.86
C GLN A 20 22.62 -11.65 4.95
N MET A 21 22.45 -10.34 5.20
CA MET A 21 23.11 -9.29 4.45
C MET A 21 24.64 -9.35 4.60
N SER A 22 25.15 -9.75 5.78
CA SER A 22 26.59 -9.97 5.97
C SER A 22 27.13 -11.11 5.10
N ILE A 23 26.41 -12.23 5.03
CA ILE A 23 26.75 -13.36 4.15
C ILE A 23 26.65 -12.94 2.67
N CYS A 24 25.58 -12.26 2.30
CA CYS A 24 25.37 -11.77 0.93
C CYS A 24 26.45 -10.77 0.50
N ASN A 25 26.91 -9.89 1.40
CA ASN A 25 27.96 -8.92 1.12
C ASN A 25 29.35 -9.57 0.96
N ALA A 26 29.58 -10.71 1.59
CA ALA A 26 30.78 -11.52 1.35
C ALA A 26 30.72 -12.27 0.00
N CYS A 27 29.54 -12.78 -0.37
CA CYS A 27 29.36 -13.61 -1.57
C CYS A 27 29.17 -12.81 -2.87
N ARG A 28 28.37 -11.73 -2.83
CA ARG A 28 28.04 -10.80 -3.94
C ARG A 28 27.48 -11.39 -5.23
N TYR A 29 27.17 -12.68 -5.27
CA TYR A 29 26.61 -13.35 -6.45
C TYR A 29 25.33 -12.68 -7.02
N CYS A 30 24.50 -12.11 -6.14
CA CYS A 30 23.21 -11.53 -6.49
C CYS A 30 23.26 -10.01 -6.85
N GLU A 31 24.45 -9.40 -6.95
CA GLU A 31 24.61 -7.93 -7.08
C GLU A 31 23.81 -7.29 -8.23
N GLY A 32 23.61 -8.03 -9.33
CA GLY A 32 22.88 -7.58 -10.52
C GLY A 32 21.35 -7.75 -10.48
N LEU A 33 20.79 -8.42 -9.46
CA LEU A 33 19.39 -8.84 -9.51
C LEU A 33 18.39 -7.72 -9.18
N CYS A 34 18.68 -6.87 -8.20
CA CYS A 34 17.79 -5.78 -7.80
C CYS A 34 18.49 -4.71 -6.95
N ALA A 35 17.80 -3.61 -6.66
CA ALA A 35 18.34 -2.48 -5.91
C ALA A 35 18.88 -2.80 -4.49
N VAL A 36 18.43 -3.90 -3.88
CA VAL A 36 18.84 -4.27 -2.52
C VAL A 36 20.33 -4.52 -2.44
N PHE A 37 20.92 -5.24 -3.40
CA PHE A 37 22.32 -5.65 -3.32
C PHE A 37 23.29 -4.50 -3.54
N PRO A 38 23.15 -3.64 -4.57
CA PRO A 38 23.99 -2.45 -4.68
C PRO A 38 23.83 -1.49 -3.50
N ALA A 39 22.66 -1.46 -2.84
CA ALA A 39 22.48 -0.67 -1.61
C ALA A 39 23.17 -1.30 -0.39
N MET A 40 23.14 -2.63 -0.29
CA MET A 40 23.79 -3.42 0.76
C MET A 40 25.31 -3.27 0.70
N GLU A 41 25.90 -3.25 -0.51
CA GLU A 41 27.35 -3.15 -0.72
C GLU A 41 27.98 -1.83 -0.24
N LEU A 42 27.18 -0.78 -0.11
CA LEU A 42 27.61 0.50 0.45
C LEU A 42 27.75 0.47 1.97
N ARG A 43 27.48 -0.67 2.61
CA ARG A 43 27.46 -0.85 4.05
C ARG A 43 28.44 -1.96 4.45
N ARG A 44 29.11 -1.77 5.59
CA ARG A 44 29.98 -2.78 6.21
C ARG A 44 29.35 -3.42 7.45
N VAL A 45 28.46 -2.68 8.10
CA VAL A 45 27.66 -3.08 9.26
C VAL A 45 26.21 -2.80 8.92
N PHE A 46 25.31 -3.67 9.36
CA PHE A 46 23.87 -3.59 9.09
C PHE A 46 23.13 -3.26 10.37
N GLU A 47 23.04 -1.97 10.71
CA GLU A 47 22.28 -1.53 11.87
C GLU A 47 20.76 -1.61 11.61
N GLY A 48 19.95 -1.49 12.66
CA GLY A 48 18.48 -1.55 12.57
C GLY A 48 17.88 -0.66 11.47
N PRO A 49 18.24 0.64 11.38
CA PRO A 49 17.73 1.50 10.30
C PRO A 49 18.17 1.09 8.90
N ASP A 50 19.36 0.51 8.74
CA ASP A 50 19.84 0.01 7.45
C ASP A 50 19.04 -1.22 7.00
N THR A 51 18.77 -2.15 7.92
CA THR A 51 17.97 -3.33 7.62
C THR A 51 16.51 -2.95 7.30
N ASP A 52 15.92 -1.99 8.01
CA ASP A 52 14.59 -1.44 7.70
C ASP A 52 14.54 -0.78 6.30
N TYR A 53 15.59 -0.04 5.94
CA TYR A 53 15.75 0.54 4.61
C TYR A 53 15.80 -0.55 3.53
N LEU A 54 16.67 -1.55 3.67
CA LEU A 54 16.80 -2.65 2.72
C LEU A 54 15.51 -3.46 2.59
N ALA A 55 14.80 -3.69 3.69
CA ALA A 55 13.51 -4.38 3.71
C ALA A 55 12.44 -3.66 2.88
N ASN A 56 12.41 -2.33 2.95
CA ASN A 56 11.49 -1.49 2.17
C ASN A 56 11.95 -1.26 0.73
N LEU A 57 13.25 -1.37 0.43
CA LEU A 57 13.79 -1.38 -0.93
C LEU A 57 13.46 -2.69 -1.67
N CYS A 58 13.39 -3.80 -0.93
CA CYS A 58 13.05 -5.12 -1.46
C CYS A 58 11.62 -5.17 -2.01
N HIS A 59 11.47 -5.71 -3.23
CA HIS A 59 10.17 -5.93 -3.89
C HIS A 59 9.64 -7.36 -3.70
N ASN A 60 10.40 -8.20 -2.99
CA ASN A 60 10.06 -9.58 -2.68
C ASN A 60 9.84 -10.42 -3.96
N CYS A 61 10.78 -10.28 -4.89
CA CYS A 61 10.70 -10.84 -6.25
C CYS A 61 11.10 -12.32 -6.34
N GLY A 62 11.83 -12.84 -5.35
CA GLY A 62 12.19 -14.25 -5.23
C GLY A 62 13.45 -14.69 -6.00
N ALA A 63 13.92 -13.93 -6.99
CA ALA A 63 15.09 -14.30 -7.80
C ALA A 63 16.32 -14.69 -6.96
N CYS A 64 16.69 -13.83 -6.01
CA CYS A 64 17.82 -14.09 -5.10
C CYS A 64 17.69 -15.34 -4.23
N TYR A 65 16.49 -15.93 -4.07
CA TYR A 65 16.35 -17.20 -3.36
C TYR A 65 16.70 -18.38 -4.26
N TYR A 66 16.19 -18.40 -5.49
CA TYR A 66 16.44 -19.49 -6.44
C TYR A 66 17.89 -19.49 -6.96
N ASP A 67 18.52 -18.31 -7.04
CA ASP A 67 19.92 -18.18 -7.45
C ASP A 67 20.93 -18.44 -6.30
N CYS A 68 20.47 -18.57 -5.05
CA CYS A 68 21.36 -18.62 -3.89
C CYS A 68 21.95 -20.01 -3.67
N GLN A 69 23.29 -20.10 -3.72
CA GLN A 69 24.05 -21.31 -3.37
C GLN A 69 23.94 -21.69 -1.87
N TYR A 70 23.55 -20.72 -1.03
CA TYR A 70 23.43 -20.88 0.42
C TYR A 70 21.98 -20.93 0.90
N ALA A 71 21.00 -21.05 -0.02
CA ALA A 71 19.62 -21.31 0.34
C ALA A 71 19.49 -22.67 1.06
N PRO A 72 18.45 -22.86 1.90
CA PRO A 72 18.17 -24.17 2.47
C PRO A 72 18.15 -25.26 1.39
N PRO A 73 18.75 -26.44 1.65
CA PRO A 73 19.16 -26.97 2.96
C PRO A 73 20.59 -26.62 3.42
N HIS A 74 21.30 -25.70 2.76
CA HIS A 74 22.63 -25.29 3.21
C HIS A 74 22.61 -24.78 4.67
N GLU A 75 23.70 -24.99 5.43
CA GLU A 75 23.77 -24.68 6.87
C GLU A 75 23.51 -23.20 7.20
N PHE A 76 23.92 -22.29 6.30
CA PHE A 76 23.64 -20.85 6.43
C PHE A 76 22.16 -20.48 6.26
N ALA A 77 21.37 -21.34 5.63
CA ALA A 77 19.93 -21.21 5.43
C ALA A 77 19.51 -19.81 4.95
N VAL A 78 20.20 -19.25 3.95
CA VAL A 78 19.95 -17.89 3.47
C VAL A 78 18.60 -17.81 2.75
N ASN A 79 17.70 -16.97 3.25
CA ASN A 79 16.40 -16.73 2.65
C ASN A 79 16.04 -15.24 2.71
N VAL A 80 16.74 -14.45 1.88
CA VAL A 80 16.60 -13.00 1.78
C VAL A 80 15.16 -12.52 1.58
N PRO A 81 14.36 -13.08 0.65
CA PRO A 81 12.99 -12.60 0.44
C PRO A 81 12.08 -12.83 1.64
N GLN A 82 12.23 -13.96 2.36
CA GLN A 82 11.46 -14.23 3.57
C GLN A 82 11.86 -13.27 4.70
N ALA A 83 13.15 -13.17 5.02
CA ALA A 83 13.65 -12.34 6.13
C ALA A 83 13.31 -10.85 5.92
N LEU A 84 13.55 -10.32 4.72
CA LEU A 84 13.19 -8.93 4.40
C LEU A 84 11.68 -8.70 4.33
N ALA A 85 10.87 -9.73 4.06
CA ALA A 85 9.42 -9.58 4.09
C ALA A 85 8.88 -9.51 5.52
N GLU A 86 9.41 -10.32 6.42
CA GLU A 86 9.08 -10.30 7.84
C GLU A 86 9.49 -8.96 8.48
N LEU A 87 10.76 -8.55 8.29
CA LEU A 87 11.23 -7.27 8.81
C LEU A 87 10.44 -6.08 8.24
N ARG A 88 10.04 -6.14 6.97
CA ARG A 88 9.24 -5.08 6.36
C ARG A 88 7.87 -4.94 7.03
N GLU A 89 7.20 -6.04 7.39
CA GLU A 89 5.93 -5.97 8.13
C GLU A 89 6.13 -5.35 9.52
N GLU A 90 7.19 -5.75 10.25
CA GLU A 90 7.55 -5.12 11.54
C GLU A 90 7.82 -3.61 11.38
N SER A 91 8.48 -3.20 10.30
CA SER A 91 8.80 -1.80 10.03
C SER A 91 7.53 -0.94 9.91
N TYR A 92 6.44 -1.47 9.34
CA TYR A 92 5.19 -0.70 9.23
C TYR A 92 4.63 -0.33 10.59
N ALA A 93 4.61 -1.28 11.53
CA ALA A 93 4.17 -1.04 12.90
C ALA A 93 5.14 -0.12 13.65
N ARG A 94 6.46 -0.29 13.46
CA ARG A 94 7.51 0.51 14.13
C ARG A 94 7.41 1.99 13.81
N TYR A 95 7.15 2.34 12.56
CA TYR A 95 7.12 3.73 12.11
C TYR A 95 5.73 4.40 12.22
N ALA A 96 4.67 3.61 12.42
CA ALA A 96 3.29 4.08 12.50
C ALA A 96 3.09 5.24 13.49
N TRP A 97 2.14 6.11 13.15
CA TRP A 97 1.73 7.20 14.02
C TRP A 97 0.21 7.37 14.07
N PRO A 98 -0.38 7.57 15.26
CA PRO A 98 0.24 7.46 16.59
C PRO A 98 0.64 6.02 16.91
N GLY A 99 1.82 5.83 17.51
CA GLY A 99 2.41 4.49 17.68
C GLY A 99 1.59 3.53 18.55
N PHE A 100 0.75 4.03 19.46
CA PHE A 100 -0.12 3.19 20.30
C PHE A 100 -1.22 2.47 19.50
N MET A 101 -1.53 2.93 18.28
CA MET A 101 -2.54 2.31 17.43
C MET A 101 -1.98 1.11 16.65
N ALA A 102 -0.67 1.06 16.40
CA ALA A 102 -0.05 0.00 15.60
C ALA A 102 -0.40 -1.43 16.05
N PRO A 103 -0.28 -1.81 17.33
CA PRO A 103 -0.55 -3.19 17.77
C PRO A 103 -2.03 -3.60 17.56
N VAL A 104 -2.95 -2.63 17.62
CA VAL A 104 -4.39 -2.87 17.46
C VAL A 104 -4.69 -3.24 16.01
N PHE A 105 -4.16 -2.47 15.06
CA PHE A 105 -4.33 -2.72 13.63
C PHE A 105 -3.54 -3.93 13.14
N GLU A 106 -2.35 -4.18 13.71
CA GLU A 106 -1.53 -5.34 13.37
C GLU A 106 -2.27 -6.66 13.60
N ARG A 107 -2.94 -6.77 14.74
CA ARG A 107 -3.64 -8.00 15.14
C ARG A 107 -5.06 -8.10 14.57
N ASN A 108 -5.74 -6.96 14.38
CA ASN A 108 -7.19 -6.94 14.13
C ASN A 108 -7.60 -6.23 12.83
N GLY A 109 -6.67 -5.93 11.92
CA GLY A 109 -6.92 -5.09 10.74
C GLY A 109 -8.17 -5.48 9.92
N VAL A 110 -8.41 -6.79 9.71
CA VAL A 110 -9.63 -7.28 9.03
C VAL A 110 -10.89 -6.90 9.79
N TRP A 111 -10.94 -7.21 11.09
CA TRP A 111 -12.10 -6.95 11.93
C TRP A 111 -12.37 -5.46 12.10
N ILE A 112 -11.32 -4.64 12.21
CA ILE A 112 -11.45 -3.18 12.27
C ILE A 112 -12.04 -2.64 10.96
N ALA A 113 -11.55 -3.11 9.80
CA ALA A 113 -12.09 -2.71 8.51
C ALA A 113 -13.58 -3.07 8.38
N LEU A 114 -13.94 -4.31 8.76
CA LEU A 114 -15.33 -4.78 8.72
C LEU A 114 -16.23 -4.01 9.68
N ALA A 115 -15.81 -3.83 10.94
CA ALA A 115 -16.58 -3.11 11.95
C ALA A 115 -16.75 -1.63 11.58
N ALA A 116 -15.69 -0.96 11.13
CA ALA A 116 -15.75 0.43 10.69
C ALA A 116 -16.65 0.60 9.46
N GLY A 117 -16.52 -0.29 8.47
CA GLY A 117 -17.34 -0.22 7.26
C GLY A 117 -18.81 -0.51 7.53
N LEU A 118 -19.11 -1.56 8.29
CA LEU A 118 -20.47 -1.94 8.63
C LEU A 118 -21.14 -0.91 9.54
N SER A 119 -20.43 -0.37 10.54
CA SER A 119 -20.99 0.65 11.43
C SER A 119 -21.39 1.91 10.67
N VAL A 120 -20.56 2.40 9.74
CA VAL A 120 -20.89 3.56 8.90
C VAL A 120 -22.02 3.25 7.92
N ALA A 121 -22.01 2.07 7.28
CA ALA A 121 -23.09 1.68 6.39
C ALA A 121 -24.44 1.59 7.13
N LEU A 122 -24.47 0.94 8.30
CA LEU A 122 -25.67 0.84 9.15
C LEU A 122 -26.10 2.20 9.70
N PHE A 123 -25.16 3.08 10.06
CA PHE A 123 -25.47 4.44 10.47
C PHE A 123 -26.16 5.23 9.34
N ILE A 124 -25.65 5.17 8.11
CA ILE A 124 -26.25 5.84 6.95
C ILE A 124 -27.66 5.27 6.69
N LEU A 125 -27.81 3.95 6.70
CA LEU A 125 -29.12 3.29 6.50
C LEU A 125 -30.12 3.69 7.59
N GLY A 126 -29.71 3.65 8.87
CA GLY A 126 -30.56 4.02 9.99
C GLY A 126 -30.94 5.50 9.96
N PHE A 127 -30.01 6.38 9.61
CA PHE A 127 -30.27 7.80 9.44
C PHE A 127 -31.28 8.08 8.32
N ALA A 128 -31.13 7.42 7.17
CA ALA A 128 -32.06 7.55 6.05
C ALA A 128 -33.46 7.02 6.42
N LEU A 129 -33.56 5.84 7.06
CA LEU A 129 -34.83 5.28 7.54
C LEU A 129 -35.52 6.18 8.57
N TRP A 130 -34.75 6.87 9.41
CA TRP A 130 -35.32 7.77 10.41
C TRP A 130 -35.77 9.11 9.81
N SER A 131 -35.04 9.63 8.83
CA SER A 131 -35.30 10.96 8.24
C SER A 131 -36.37 10.91 7.15
N ASP A 132 -36.19 10.05 6.15
CA ASP A 132 -37.14 9.81 5.05
C ASP A 132 -36.89 8.41 4.45
N PRO A 133 -37.69 7.39 4.82
CA PRO A 133 -37.56 6.04 4.27
C PRO A 133 -37.61 5.99 2.73
N GLY A 134 -38.34 6.92 2.10
CA GLY A 134 -38.46 7.01 0.64
C GLY A 134 -37.13 7.33 -0.04
N ALA A 135 -36.19 7.96 0.67
CA ALA A 135 -34.86 8.29 0.16
C ALA A 135 -34.05 7.03 -0.19
N LEU A 136 -34.29 5.89 0.47
CA LEU A 136 -33.55 4.65 0.20
C LEU A 136 -33.90 4.02 -1.15
N THR A 137 -35.13 4.21 -1.61
CA THR A 137 -35.63 3.67 -2.88
C THR A 137 -35.67 4.72 -3.99
N ALA A 138 -35.50 6.00 -3.65
CA ALA A 138 -35.35 7.09 -4.60
C ALA A 138 -34.14 6.83 -5.51
N SER A 139 -34.33 6.83 -6.82
CA SER A 139 -33.27 6.65 -7.81
C SER A 139 -32.55 7.97 -8.09
N GLY A 140 -31.26 7.90 -8.42
CA GLY A 140 -30.48 9.04 -8.94
C GLY A 140 -30.16 10.19 -7.97
N ASN A 141 -30.86 10.34 -6.84
CA ASN A 141 -30.64 11.42 -5.86
C ASN A 141 -29.86 10.96 -4.62
N PHE A 142 -28.53 10.97 -4.71
CA PHE A 142 -27.63 10.58 -3.61
C PHE A 142 -27.77 11.46 -2.36
N TYR A 143 -28.06 12.74 -2.52
CA TYR A 143 -28.15 13.70 -1.40
C TYR A 143 -29.41 13.52 -0.56
N ALA A 144 -30.42 12.82 -1.07
CA ALA A 144 -31.58 12.41 -0.29
C ALA A 144 -31.20 11.40 0.82
N VAL A 145 -30.24 10.52 0.53
CA VAL A 145 -29.77 9.50 1.49
C VAL A 145 -28.77 10.10 2.48
N MET A 146 -27.85 10.94 2.00
CA MET A 146 -26.87 11.60 2.86
C MET A 146 -26.66 13.05 2.40
N PRO A 147 -27.15 14.05 3.16
CA PRO A 147 -26.91 15.45 2.85
C PRO A 147 -25.42 15.75 2.76
N HIS A 148 -25.04 16.61 1.81
CA HIS A 148 -23.65 16.94 1.53
C HIS A 148 -22.85 17.36 2.78
N ASN A 149 -23.43 18.22 3.63
CA ASN A 149 -22.76 18.69 4.84
C ASN A 149 -22.48 17.56 5.84
N ALA A 150 -23.39 16.58 5.95
CA ALA A 150 -23.16 15.40 6.78
C ALA A 150 -22.02 14.54 6.21
N MET A 151 -21.96 14.40 4.88
CA MET A 151 -20.87 13.70 4.20
C MET A 151 -19.52 14.36 4.48
N VAL A 152 -19.43 15.69 4.35
CA VAL A 152 -18.20 16.44 4.66
C VAL A 152 -17.81 16.29 6.13
N ALA A 153 -18.75 16.43 7.06
CA ALA A 153 -18.49 16.35 8.50
C ALA A 153 -17.93 14.98 8.92
N VAL A 154 -18.42 13.88 8.34
CA VAL A 154 -17.98 12.52 8.66
C VAL A 154 -16.68 12.16 7.92
N PHE A 155 -16.60 12.45 6.62
CA PHE A 155 -15.51 11.97 5.78
C PHE A 155 -14.28 12.88 5.77
N ALA A 156 -14.40 14.19 6.03
CA ALA A 156 -13.24 15.07 6.07
C ALA A 156 -12.25 14.70 7.20
N PRO A 157 -12.68 14.46 8.46
CA PRO A 157 -11.77 13.97 9.51
C PRO A 157 -11.20 12.59 9.17
N ALA A 158 -12.04 11.69 8.63
CA ALA A 158 -11.62 10.36 8.22
C ALA A 158 -10.58 10.40 7.09
N PHE A 159 -10.57 11.42 6.24
CA PHE A 159 -9.57 11.64 5.20
C PHE A 159 -8.30 12.33 5.74
N LEU A 160 -8.46 13.42 6.50
CA LEU A 160 -7.34 14.25 6.95
C LEU A 160 -6.46 13.55 8.00
N PHE A 161 -7.05 12.80 8.93
CA PHE A 161 -6.28 12.12 9.97
C PHE A 161 -5.28 11.09 9.38
N PRO A 162 -5.68 10.16 8.48
CA PRO A 162 -4.75 9.28 7.80
C PRO A 162 -3.64 9.98 7.05
N LEU A 163 -3.91 11.12 6.40
CA LEU A 163 -2.86 11.88 5.71
C LEU A 163 -1.79 12.38 6.67
N VAL A 164 -2.20 12.94 7.82
CA VAL A 164 -1.26 13.38 8.87
C VAL A 164 -0.50 12.19 9.44
N ALA A 165 -1.19 11.09 9.73
CA ALA A 165 -0.59 9.86 10.23
C ALA A 165 0.48 9.33 9.29
N ILE A 166 0.16 9.19 8.00
CA ILE A 166 1.08 8.75 6.95
C ILE A 166 2.26 9.70 6.82
N ALA A 167 2.03 11.01 6.80
CA ALA A 167 3.09 12.01 6.67
C ALA A 167 4.10 11.91 7.84
N LEU A 168 3.61 11.84 9.07
CA LEU A 168 4.45 11.69 10.26
C LEU A 168 5.19 10.34 10.28
N SER A 169 4.52 9.27 9.85
CA SER A 169 5.08 7.93 9.69
C SER A 169 6.25 7.92 8.69
N LEU A 170 6.06 8.56 7.53
CA LEU A 170 7.07 8.69 6.48
C LEU A 170 8.24 9.56 6.92
N VAL A 171 7.99 10.67 7.63
CA VAL A 171 9.04 11.53 8.20
C VAL A 171 9.90 10.76 9.21
N ARG A 172 9.29 9.90 10.05
CA ARG A 172 10.03 9.04 10.99
C ARG A 172 10.92 8.04 10.26
N PHE A 173 10.38 7.31 9.29
CA PHE A 173 11.15 6.38 8.45
C PHE A 173 12.32 7.09 7.74
N TRP A 174 12.06 8.25 7.13
CA TRP A 174 13.07 9.02 6.41
C TRP A 174 14.20 9.51 7.31
N ARG A 175 13.88 10.04 8.49
CA ARG A 175 14.88 10.57 9.44
C ARG A 175 15.74 9.47 10.05
N LEU A 176 15.15 8.33 10.41
CA LEU A 176 15.86 7.24 11.07
C LEU A 176 16.83 6.52 10.14
N THR A 177 16.54 6.50 8.83
CA THR A 177 17.45 5.93 7.82
C THR A 177 18.67 6.82 7.51
N GLY A 178 18.81 8.00 8.14
CA GLY A 178 19.99 8.85 8.10
C GLY A 178 19.87 10.09 7.19
N PRO A 179 20.81 11.05 7.26
CA PRO A 179 20.72 12.31 6.52
C PRO A 179 21.04 12.13 5.02
N THR A 180 20.40 12.94 4.18
CA THR A 180 20.62 12.96 2.71
C THR A 180 20.98 14.38 2.21
N PRO A 181 22.08 14.98 2.72
CA PRO A 181 22.49 16.32 2.30
C PRO A 181 22.79 16.35 0.80
N GLY A 182 22.19 17.29 0.08
CA GLY A 182 22.36 17.40 -1.38
C GLY A 182 21.46 16.45 -2.19
N LEU A 183 20.30 16.07 -1.67
CA LEU A 183 19.28 15.38 -2.47
C LEU A 183 18.95 16.20 -3.73
N THR A 184 19.17 15.62 -4.90
CA THR A 184 18.99 16.30 -6.19
C THR A 184 17.63 15.97 -6.81
N PHE A 185 17.10 16.89 -7.63
CA PHE A 185 15.91 16.63 -8.45
C PHE A 185 16.10 15.41 -9.36
N ALA A 186 17.32 15.19 -9.84
CA ALA A 186 17.62 14.04 -10.69
C ALA A 186 17.50 12.69 -9.94
N ALA A 187 17.76 12.64 -8.62
CA ALA A 187 17.52 11.45 -7.80
C ALA A 187 16.02 11.20 -7.59
N LEU A 188 15.25 12.26 -7.30
CA LEU A 188 13.79 12.19 -7.20
C LEU A 188 13.16 11.70 -8.51
N ARG A 189 13.58 12.25 -9.65
CA ARG A 189 13.11 11.82 -10.98
C ARG A 189 13.40 10.35 -11.25
N GLN A 190 14.58 9.86 -10.85
CA GLN A 190 14.96 8.46 -11.01
C GLN A 190 14.05 7.56 -10.16
N ALA A 191 13.91 7.86 -8.87
CA ALA A 191 13.06 7.10 -7.97
C ALA A 191 11.59 7.10 -8.40
N THR A 192 11.07 8.23 -8.91
CA THR A 192 9.71 8.31 -9.46
C THR A 192 9.55 7.43 -10.69
N ARG A 193 10.53 7.40 -11.60
CA ARG A 193 10.52 6.49 -12.76
C ARG A 193 10.57 5.03 -12.32
N ASP A 194 11.44 4.69 -11.39
CA ASP A 194 11.59 3.32 -10.90
C ASP A 194 10.33 2.83 -10.18
N ALA A 195 9.70 3.69 -9.39
CA ALA A 195 8.42 3.40 -8.73
C ALA A 195 7.26 3.27 -9.73
N ALA A 196 7.11 4.22 -10.66
CA ALA A 196 6.02 4.23 -11.64
C ALA A 196 6.10 3.05 -12.63
N THR A 197 7.29 2.58 -12.94
CA THR A 197 7.49 1.42 -13.84
C THR A 197 7.54 0.10 -13.09
N LEU A 198 7.65 0.14 -11.76
CA LEU A 198 7.99 -0.99 -10.89
C LEU A 198 9.23 -1.72 -11.40
N ARG A 199 10.30 -0.96 -11.70
CA ARG A 199 11.55 -1.48 -12.28
C ARG A 199 12.07 -2.67 -11.49
N TYR A 200 12.17 -2.55 -10.17
CA TYR A 200 12.71 -3.63 -9.33
C TYR A 200 11.71 -4.75 -9.01
N LEU A 201 10.57 -4.79 -9.71
CA LEU A 201 9.62 -5.91 -9.77
C LEU A 201 9.68 -6.63 -11.13
N ASP A 202 10.84 -6.62 -11.77
CA ASP A 202 11.13 -7.37 -13.00
C ASP A 202 12.29 -8.36 -12.87
N GLY A 203 12.83 -8.56 -11.66
CA GLY A 203 13.90 -9.53 -11.39
C GLY A 203 15.17 -9.34 -12.21
N GLY A 204 15.53 -8.10 -12.55
CA GLY A 204 16.69 -7.82 -13.40
C GLY A 204 16.38 -7.93 -14.91
N GLY A 205 15.10 -7.92 -15.28
CA GLY A 205 14.61 -7.91 -16.66
C GLY A 205 13.82 -9.15 -17.08
N MET A 206 14.04 -10.30 -16.44
CA MET A 206 13.43 -11.58 -16.83
C MET A 206 12.03 -11.82 -16.24
N GLY A 207 11.63 -11.06 -15.23
CA GLY A 207 10.43 -11.25 -14.42
C GLY A 207 10.75 -11.70 -13.00
N CYS A 208 9.72 -11.80 -12.15
CA CYS A 208 9.86 -12.27 -10.78
C CYS A 208 9.58 -13.76 -10.64
N MET A 209 10.42 -14.44 -9.87
CA MET A 209 10.27 -15.83 -9.49
C MET A 209 9.36 -15.93 -8.25
N THR A 210 8.06 -15.75 -8.45
CA THR A 210 7.12 -15.69 -7.31
C THR A 210 6.51 -17.06 -6.96
N GLN A 211 6.19 -17.87 -7.95
CA GLN A 211 5.53 -19.18 -7.77
C GLN A 211 6.50 -20.37 -7.96
N SER A 212 7.57 -20.15 -8.73
CA SER A 212 8.61 -21.13 -9.03
C SER A 212 9.88 -20.40 -9.46
N GLU A 213 10.95 -21.14 -9.76
CA GLU A 213 12.19 -20.64 -10.39
C GLU A 213 11.96 -20.02 -11.78
N ARG A 214 10.82 -20.29 -12.42
CA ARG A 214 10.49 -19.69 -13.72
C ARG A 214 10.01 -18.25 -13.51
N PRO A 215 10.66 -17.25 -14.14
CA PRO A 215 10.27 -15.87 -13.96
C PRO A 215 9.00 -15.53 -14.75
N ASP A 216 8.16 -14.65 -14.19
CA ASP A 216 7.00 -14.10 -14.90
C ASP A 216 6.72 -12.63 -14.52
N THR A 217 5.77 -12.00 -15.20
CA THR A 217 5.45 -10.56 -15.04
C THR A 217 4.04 -10.30 -14.51
N TRP A 218 3.28 -11.33 -14.14
CA TRP A 218 1.87 -11.19 -13.77
C TRP A 218 1.68 -10.37 -12.51
N ARG A 219 2.52 -10.59 -11.49
CA ARG A 219 2.49 -9.79 -10.26
C ARG A 219 2.68 -8.29 -10.52
N ARG A 220 3.55 -7.93 -11.47
CA ARG A 220 3.81 -6.55 -11.89
C ARG A 220 2.61 -5.95 -12.62
N ARG A 221 2.01 -6.69 -13.55
CA ARG A 221 0.81 -6.27 -14.28
C ARG A 221 -0.37 -6.01 -13.34
N PHE A 222 -0.64 -6.94 -12.42
CA PHE A 222 -1.72 -6.76 -11.45
C PHE A 222 -1.44 -5.61 -10.48
N HIS A 223 -0.18 -5.41 -10.04
CA HIS A 223 0.19 -4.23 -9.27
C HIS A 223 -0.06 -2.93 -10.04
N HIS A 224 0.29 -2.85 -11.32
CA HIS A 224 0.04 -1.66 -12.14
C HIS A 224 -1.45 -1.38 -12.29
N LEU A 225 -2.27 -2.41 -12.52
CA LEU A 225 -3.73 -2.25 -12.57
C LEU A 225 -4.29 -1.73 -11.25
N THR A 226 -3.84 -2.26 -10.10
CA THR A 226 -4.25 -1.76 -8.79
C THR A 226 -3.76 -0.33 -8.53
N PHE A 227 -2.48 -0.04 -8.80
CA PHE A 227 -1.86 1.24 -8.51
C PHE A 227 -2.44 2.36 -9.38
N TYR A 228 -2.44 2.18 -10.70
CA TYR A 228 -3.02 3.17 -11.61
C TYR A 228 -4.55 3.22 -11.50
N GLY A 229 -5.20 2.09 -11.21
CA GLY A 229 -6.63 2.04 -10.90
C GLY A 229 -6.97 2.92 -9.69
N PHE A 230 -6.20 2.79 -8.60
CA PHE A 230 -6.34 3.64 -7.43
C PHE A 230 -6.12 5.13 -7.75
N LEU A 231 -5.05 5.47 -8.50
CA LEU A 231 -4.77 6.86 -8.88
C LEU A 231 -5.88 7.48 -9.73
N LEU A 232 -6.46 6.72 -10.65
CA LEU A 232 -7.60 7.15 -11.45
C LEU A 232 -8.86 7.34 -10.58
N CYS A 233 -9.14 6.44 -9.65
CA CYS A 233 -10.23 6.65 -8.68
C CYS A 233 -9.99 7.90 -7.81
N PHE A 234 -8.77 8.13 -7.35
CA PHE A 234 -8.42 9.33 -6.60
C PHE A 234 -8.57 10.61 -7.44
N ALA A 235 -8.17 10.58 -8.72
CA ALA A 235 -8.38 11.67 -9.66
C ALA A 235 -9.87 11.92 -9.93
N SER A 236 -10.69 10.86 -9.98
CA SER A 236 -12.15 10.96 -10.08
C SER A 236 -12.75 11.72 -8.89
N THR A 237 -12.43 11.33 -7.65
CA THR A 237 -12.94 12.00 -6.45
C THR A 237 -12.42 13.44 -6.32
N SER A 238 -11.14 13.67 -6.65
CA SER A 238 -10.52 14.99 -6.61
C SER A 238 -11.15 15.94 -7.62
N SER A 239 -11.33 15.49 -8.86
CA SER A 239 -12.00 16.29 -9.90
C SER A 239 -13.46 16.58 -9.55
N GLY A 240 -14.18 15.62 -8.95
CA GLY A 240 -15.54 15.85 -8.46
C GLY A 240 -15.61 16.91 -7.36
N THR A 241 -14.60 16.99 -6.50
CA THR A 241 -14.51 18.02 -5.46
C THR A 241 -14.23 19.39 -6.08
N ILE A 242 -13.28 19.47 -7.02
CA ILE A 242 -12.96 20.72 -7.73
C ILE A 242 -14.19 21.22 -8.51
N MET A 243 -14.87 20.34 -9.24
CA MET A 243 -16.07 20.71 -9.99
C MET A 243 -17.17 21.23 -9.06
N HIS A 244 -17.41 20.56 -7.93
CA HIS A 244 -18.43 20.98 -6.97
C HIS A 244 -18.14 22.35 -6.35
N TYR A 245 -16.94 22.57 -5.81
CA TYR A 245 -16.64 23.76 -5.03
C TYR A 245 -16.04 24.93 -5.82
N VAL A 246 -15.29 24.66 -6.89
CA VAL A 246 -14.59 25.68 -7.68
C VAL A 246 -15.42 26.08 -8.91
N LEU A 247 -16.09 25.13 -9.55
CA LEU A 247 -16.86 25.36 -10.77
C LEU A 247 -18.37 25.47 -10.53
N ASP A 248 -18.82 25.37 -9.28
CA ASP A 248 -20.24 25.34 -8.87
C ASP A 248 -21.07 24.33 -9.69
N TRP A 249 -20.44 23.20 -10.04
CA TRP A 249 -21.07 22.14 -10.78
C TRP A 249 -21.26 20.93 -9.86
N PRO A 250 -22.39 20.84 -9.14
CA PRO A 250 -22.65 19.71 -8.25
C PRO A 250 -23.03 18.44 -9.01
N ALA A 251 -22.82 17.29 -8.37
CA ALA A 251 -23.35 16.01 -8.83
C ALA A 251 -24.89 16.06 -8.91
N PRO A 252 -25.54 15.31 -9.84
CA PRO A 252 -25.00 14.20 -10.62
C PRO A 252 -24.21 14.58 -11.88
N TYR A 253 -23.10 13.89 -12.11
CA TYR A 253 -22.22 14.12 -13.25
C TYR A 253 -22.57 13.24 -14.47
N ALA A 254 -22.48 13.83 -15.67
CA ALA A 254 -22.62 13.13 -16.95
C ALA A 254 -21.42 12.19 -17.22
N TRP A 255 -21.61 11.22 -18.13
CA TRP A 255 -20.61 10.16 -18.39
C TRP A 255 -19.28 10.65 -18.97
N TRP A 256 -19.28 11.77 -19.68
CA TRP A 256 -18.10 12.37 -20.31
C TRP A 256 -17.30 13.28 -19.35
N THR A 257 -17.80 13.52 -18.14
CA THR A 257 -17.12 14.39 -17.18
C THR A 257 -15.89 13.71 -16.57
N PRO A 258 -14.88 14.47 -16.12
CA PRO A 258 -13.67 13.92 -15.52
C PRO A 258 -13.93 12.89 -14.39
N PRO A 259 -14.89 13.09 -13.46
CA PRO A 259 -15.20 12.10 -12.43
C PRO A 259 -15.56 10.73 -13.01
N LYS A 260 -16.31 10.67 -14.10
CA LYS A 260 -16.71 9.39 -14.71
C LYS A 260 -15.61 8.82 -15.62
N LEU A 261 -14.94 9.67 -16.39
CA LEU A 261 -13.82 9.27 -17.25
C LEU A 261 -12.65 8.68 -16.48
N PHE A 262 -12.36 9.15 -15.27
CA PHE A 262 -11.35 8.54 -14.41
C PHE A 262 -11.92 7.41 -13.53
N GLY A 263 -13.13 7.58 -13.02
CA GLY A 263 -13.71 6.67 -12.02
C GLY A 263 -14.00 5.27 -12.56
N VAL A 264 -14.56 5.16 -13.77
CA VAL A 264 -14.89 3.85 -14.37
C VAL A 264 -13.64 3.02 -14.69
N PRO A 265 -12.66 3.49 -15.48
CA PRO A 265 -11.43 2.73 -15.72
C PRO A 265 -10.63 2.52 -14.44
N GLY A 266 -10.64 3.49 -13.52
CA GLY A 266 -10.03 3.35 -12.20
C GLY A 266 -10.62 2.18 -11.40
N GLY A 267 -11.95 2.11 -11.33
CA GLY A 267 -12.67 1.02 -10.66
C GLY A 267 -12.40 -0.35 -11.29
N LEU A 268 -12.38 -0.42 -12.63
CA LEU A 268 -12.06 -1.65 -13.36
C LEU A 268 -10.61 -2.10 -13.07
N GLY A 269 -9.66 -1.17 -13.10
CA GLY A 269 -8.26 -1.43 -12.75
C GLY A 269 -8.09 -1.94 -11.33
N LEU A 270 -8.79 -1.34 -10.35
CA LEU A 270 -8.80 -1.80 -8.97
C LEU A 270 -9.35 -3.22 -8.84
N VAL A 271 -10.50 -3.51 -9.46
CA VAL A 271 -11.12 -4.85 -9.38
C VAL A 271 -10.22 -5.91 -9.99
N ILE A 272 -9.80 -5.71 -11.25
CA ILE A 272 -8.98 -6.70 -11.98
C ILE A 272 -7.61 -6.85 -11.30
N GLY A 273 -6.97 -5.74 -10.94
CA GLY A 273 -5.67 -5.74 -10.29
C GLY A 273 -5.71 -6.40 -8.92
N ALA A 274 -6.62 -5.99 -8.02
CA ALA A 274 -6.68 -6.53 -6.67
C ALA A 274 -7.11 -8.00 -6.65
N ALA A 275 -8.10 -8.38 -7.46
CA ALA A 275 -8.50 -9.79 -7.60
C ALA A 275 -7.34 -10.64 -8.16
N GLY A 276 -6.64 -10.13 -9.17
CA GLY A 276 -5.45 -10.76 -9.75
C GLY A 276 -4.32 -10.93 -8.73
N LEU A 277 -4.05 -9.93 -7.89
CA LEU A 277 -3.06 -10.04 -6.80
C LEU A 277 -3.47 -11.08 -5.76
N ILE A 278 -4.74 -11.09 -5.34
CA ILE A 278 -5.27 -12.06 -4.38
C ILE A 278 -5.16 -13.48 -4.94
N TRP A 279 -5.53 -13.69 -6.20
CA TRP A 279 -5.40 -14.98 -6.86
C TRP A 279 -3.93 -15.41 -7.00
N TYR A 280 -3.08 -14.51 -7.49
CA TYR A 280 -1.69 -14.82 -7.78
C TYR A 280 -0.86 -15.06 -6.50
N ASP A 281 -1.16 -14.35 -5.41
CA ASP A 281 -0.49 -14.54 -4.11
C ASP A 281 -0.80 -15.91 -3.49
N ARG A 282 -1.95 -16.54 -3.77
CA ARG A 282 -2.28 -17.88 -3.25
C ARG A 282 -1.32 -18.95 -3.75
N ALA A 283 -0.86 -18.85 -5.00
CA ALA A 283 0.05 -19.79 -5.65
C ALA A 283 1.54 -19.44 -5.43
N ARG A 284 1.83 -18.45 -4.59
CA ARG A 284 3.19 -18.03 -4.26
C ARG A 284 3.96 -19.14 -3.53
N ASP A 285 5.24 -19.33 -3.87
CA ASP A 285 6.11 -20.29 -3.19
C ASP A 285 6.15 -19.98 -1.68
N GLY A 286 5.82 -21.00 -0.89
CA GLY A 286 5.78 -20.94 0.56
C GLY A 286 7.11 -20.52 1.19
N ARG A 287 8.23 -20.83 0.54
CA ARG A 287 9.57 -20.48 1.02
C ARG A 287 9.83 -18.97 0.98
N LEU A 288 9.14 -18.23 0.12
CA LEU A 288 9.28 -16.77 0.01
C LEU A 288 8.35 -16.00 0.96
N ARG A 289 7.48 -16.71 1.70
CA ARG A 289 6.50 -16.10 2.60
C ARG A 289 7.13 -15.88 3.98
N PRO A 290 6.80 -14.77 4.68
CA PRO A 290 7.21 -14.57 6.06
C PRO A 290 6.78 -15.75 6.93
N ALA A 291 7.57 -16.07 7.97
CA ALA A 291 7.19 -17.13 8.91
C ALA A 291 5.92 -16.76 9.70
N LYS A 292 5.77 -15.48 10.04
CA LYS A 292 4.57 -14.90 10.64
C LYS A 292 3.85 -14.02 9.62
N GLN A 293 2.65 -14.42 9.21
CA GLN A 293 1.80 -13.59 8.35
C GLN A 293 0.83 -12.77 9.18
N THR A 294 0.82 -11.46 8.97
CA THR A 294 -0.24 -10.60 9.49
C THR A 294 -1.44 -10.59 8.53
N GLY A 295 -2.66 -10.72 9.06
CA GLY A 295 -3.89 -10.65 8.25
C GLY A 295 -4.12 -9.29 7.58
N MET A 296 -3.36 -8.28 7.99
CA MET A 296 -3.41 -6.90 7.50
C MET A 296 -3.11 -6.78 6.01
N GLY A 297 -2.15 -7.55 5.49
CA GLY A 297 -1.78 -7.51 4.08
C GLY A 297 -2.91 -7.97 3.15
N ALA A 298 -3.64 -8.99 3.57
CA ALA A 298 -4.83 -9.49 2.88
C ALA A 298 -6.01 -8.53 3.04
N ALA A 299 -6.24 -8.01 4.25
CA ALA A 299 -7.32 -7.07 4.57
C ALA A 299 -7.34 -5.89 3.60
N PHE A 300 -6.19 -5.23 3.44
CA PHE A 300 -6.04 -4.06 2.58
C PHE A 300 -6.39 -4.36 1.11
N THR A 301 -5.92 -5.49 0.58
CA THR A 301 -6.16 -5.86 -0.82
C THR A 301 -7.64 -6.19 -1.06
N TRP A 302 -8.29 -6.85 -0.09
CA TRP A 302 -9.73 -7.09 -0.12
C TRP A 302 -10.54 -5.79 -0.02
N THR A 303 -10.12 -4.84 0.83
CA THR A 303 -10.77 -3.52 0.92
C THR A 303 -10.69 -2.77 -0.40
N LEU A 304 -9.55 -2.79 -1.10
CA LEU A 304 -9.42 -2.19 -2.43
C LEU A 304 -10.34 -2.84 -3.48
N LEU A 305 -10.43 -4.18 -3.47
CA LEU A 305 -11.34 -4.91 -4.33
C LEU A 305 -12.80 -4.52 -4.05
N ALA A 306 -13.21 -4.50 -2.78
CA ALA A 306 -14.55 -4.08 -2.37
C ALA A 306 -14.83 -2.62 -2.77
N LEU A 307 -13.85 -1.72 -2.62
CA LEU A 307 -13.97 -0.31 -2.98
C LEU A 307 -14.24 -0.14 -4.49
N GLY A 308 -13.44 -0.82 -5.33
CA GLY A 308 -13.64 -0.81 -6.77
C GLY A 308 -14.97 -1.45 -7.20
N ALA A 309 -15.31 -2.61 -6.62
CA ALA A 309 -16.53 -3.34 -6.96
C ALA A 309 -17.80 -2.57 -6.55
N THR A 310 -17.86 -2.04 -5.33
CA THR A 310 -19.02 -1.27 -4.85
C THR A 310 -19.16 0.06 -5.60
N GLY A 311 -18.05 0.72 -5.96
CA GLY A 311 -18.10 1.96 -6.75
C GLY A 311 -18.61 1.73 -8.17
N LEU A 312 -18.19 0.65 -8.82
CA LEU A 312 -18.72 0.25 -10.13
C LEU A 312 -20.19 -0.19 -10.04
N ALA A 313 -20.55 -0.97 -9.03
CA ALA A 313 -21.94 -1.38 -8.82
C ALA A 313 -22.85 -0.16 -8.65
N LEU A 314 -22.42 0.83 -7.86
CA LEU A 314 -23.15 2.09 -7.71
C LEU A 314 -23.26 2.85 -9.04
N TYR A 315 -22.21 2.89 -9.86
CA TYR A 315 -22.28 3.52 -11.19
C TYR A 315 -23.35 2.89 -12.07
N TRP A 316 -23.43 1.56 -12.13
CA TRP A 316 -24.38 0.84 -12.99
C TRP A 316 -25.81 0.79 -12.45
N LEU A 317 -25.97 0.73 -11.12
CA LEU A 317 -27.25 0.49 -10.46
C LEU A 317 -27.86 1.75 -9.81
N ARG A 318 -27.26 2.94 -9.99
CA ARG A 318 -27.75 4.20 -9.39
C ARG A 318 -29.19 4.58 -9.76
N GLU A 319 -29.68 4.12 -10.90
CA GLU A 319 -31.04 4.42 -11.37
C GLU A 319 -32.07 3.41 -10.84
N THR A 320 -31.67 2.48 -9.97
CA THR A 320 -32.52 1.45 -9.38
C THR A 320 -32.82 1.72 -7.90
N PRO A 321 -33.85 1.10 -7.30
CA PRO A 321 -34.11 1.19 -5.86
C PRO A 321 -32.98 0.65 -4.97
N ALA A 322 -31.98 -0.04 -5.54
CA ALA A 322 -30.81 -0.51 -4.79
C ALA A 322 -29.80 0.62 -4.49
N MET A 323 -29.96 1.81 -5.09
CA MET A 323 -28.99 2.90 -5.01
C MET A 323 -28.68 3.33 -3.57
N GLY A 324 -29.69 3.53 -2.72
CA GLY A 324 -29.48 3.99 -1.35
C GLY A 324 -28.66 3.00 -0.51
N VAL A 325 -28.94 1.70 -0.64
CA VAL A 325 -28.20 0.63 0.04
C VAL A 325 -26.77 0.52 -0.50
N LEU A 326 -26.60 0.54 -1.83
CA LEU A 326 -25.29 0.48 -2.45
C LEU A 326 -24.42 1.69 -2.09
N LEU A 327 -25.01 2.87 -2.00
CA LEU A 327 -24.33 4.09 -1.57
C LEU A 327 -23.83 3.95 -0.13
N ALA A 328 -24.68 3.48 0.79
CA ALA A 328 -24.29 3.24 2.18
C ALA A 328 -23.15 2.22 2.30
N VAL A 329 -23.21 1.11 1.55
CA VAL A 329 -22.14 0.09 1.52
C VAL A 329 -20.85 0.66 0.94
N HIS A 330 -20.92 1.41 -0.17
CA HIS A 330 -19.75 2.02 -0.78
C HIS A 330 -19.09 3.04 0.16
N LEU A 331 -19.87 3.94 0.76
CA LEU A 331 -19.37 4.94 1.72
C LEU A 331 -18.80 4.31 2.98
N GLY A 332 -19.42 3.25 3.51
CA GLY A 332 -18.83 2.45 4.59
C GLY A 332 -17.49 1.84 4.20
N THR A 333 -17.39 1.30 2.98
CA THR A 333 -16.12 0.75 2.46
C THR A 333 -15.04 1.83 2.30
N VAL A 334 -15.40 3.01 1.80
CA VAL A 334 -14.51 4.18 1.71
C VAL A 334 -14.01 4.60 3.10
N PHE A 335 -14.90 4.65 4.09
CA PHE A 335 -14.52 5.00 5.46
C PHE A 335 -13.55 3.98 6.06
N ALA A 336 -13.86 2.69 5.95
CA ALA A 336 -12.99 1.60 6.39
C ALA A 336 -11.61 1.68 5.73
N PHE A 337 -11.57 1.96 4.43
CA PHE A 337 -10.33 2.15 3.69
C PHE A 337 -9.48 3.26 4.29
N PHE A 338 -10.03 4.45 4.52
CA PHE A 338 -9.27 5.57 5.06
C PHE A 338 -8.73 5.31 6.47
N ILE A 339 -9.55 4.77 7.38
CA ILE A 339 -9.13 4.51 8.76
C ILE A 339 -8.03 3.45 8.84
N THR A 340 -8.05 2.46 7.95
CA THR A 340 -7.08 1.36 7.94
C THR A 340 -5.83 1.66 7.10
N MET A 341 -5.90 2.60 6.15
CA MET A 341 -4.79 2.98 5.27
C MET A 341 -3.46 3.28 6.01
N PRO A 342 -3.39 4.12 7.07
CA PRO A 342 -2.12 4.50 7.69
C PRO A 342 -1.46 3.37 8.48
N TYR A 343 -2.23 2.34 8.83
CA TYR A 343 -1.77 1.18 9.60
C TYR A 343 -1.83 -0.11 8.81
N GLY A 344 -2.08 -0.02 7.51
CA GLY A 344 -2.26 -1.14 6.61
C GLY A 344 -1.08 -1.31 5.68
N LYS A 345 -1.20 -2.25 4.74
CA LYS A 345 -0.20 -2.44 3.69
C LYS A 345 -0.03 -1.19 2.82
N PHE A 346 -0.97 -0.24 2.75
CA PHE A 346 -0.85 0.95 1.89
C PHE A 346 0.48 1.71 2.06
N VAL A 347 0.96 1.87 3.30
CA VAL A 347 2.20 2.61 3.60
C VAL A 347 3.45 2.02 2.91
N HIS A 348 3.40 0.74 2.51
CA HIS A 348 4.49 0.10 1.79
C HIS A 348 4.90 0.85 0.52
N GLY A 349 3.94 1.42 -0.21
CA GLY A 349 4.22 2.15 -1.45
C GLY A 349 5.05 3.40 -1.18
N LEU A 350 4.76 4.07 -0.06
CA LEU A 350 5.43 5.32 0.34
C LEU A 350 6.81 5.05 0.93
N TYR A 351 6.95 4.04 1.78
CA TYR A 351 8.27 3.66 2.31
C TYR A 351 9.19 3.12 1.24
N ARG A 352 8.65 2.33 0.31
CA ARG A 352 9.40 1.87 -0.86
C ARG A 352 9.81 3.02 -1.76
N TYR A 353 8.93 4.00 -2.00
CA TYR A 353 9.31 5.22 -2.73
C TYR A 353 10.44 5.96 -2.02
N ALA A 354 10.34 6.18 -0.71
CA ALA A 354 11.41 6.80 0.08
C ALA A 354 12.72 6.00 0.02
N ALA A 355 12.66 4.67 0.10
CA ALA A 355 13.81 3.80 -0.07
C ALA A 355 14.43 3.94 -1.48
N LEU A 356 13.62 4.03 -2.53
CA LEU A 356 14.11 4.26 -3.90
C LEU A 356 14.77 5.64 -4.06
N VAL A 357 14.22 6.67 -3.43
CA VAL A 357 14.84 8.01 -3.40
C VAL A 357 16.21 7.95 -2.72
N ARG A 358 16.31 7.27 -1.57
CA ARG A 358 17.58 7.06 -0.87
C ARG A 358 18.56 6.26 -1.72
N HIS A 359 18.12 5.17 -2.34
CA HIS A 359 18.94 4.37 -3.24
C HIS A 359 19.49 5.21 -4.39
N ALA A 360 18.65 5.94 -5.11
CA ALA A 360 19.08 6.80 -6.21
C ALA A 360 20.06 7.90 -5.78
N TYR A 361 19.94 8.39 -4.54
CA TYR A 361 20.87 9.34 -3.94
C TYR A 361 22.22 8.69 -3.57
N GLU A 362 22.19 7.54 -2.88
CA GLU A 362 23.39 6.81 -2.45
C GLU A 362 24.22 6.36 -3.66
N GLN A 363 23.58 5.81 -4.68
CA GLN A 363 24.23 5.32 -5.90
C GLN A 363 24.96 6.42 -6.67
N LYS A 364 24.35 7.61 -6.81
CA LYS A 364 25.02 8.76 -7.46
C LYS A 364 26.22 9.27 -6.68
N ARG A 365 26.21 9.14 -5.36
CA ARG A 365 27.35 9.56 -4.53
C ARG A 365 28.48 8.54 -4.57
N ALA A 366 28.17 7.26 -4.69
CA ALA A 366 29.14 6.19 -4.83
C ALA A 366 29.76 6.16 -6.25
N HIS A 367 29.01 6.56 -7.27
CA HIS A 367 29.38 6.56 -8.69
C HIS A 367 29.11 7.94 -9.32
N PRO A 368 29.95 8.97 -9.04
CA PRO A 368 29.73 10.35 -9.45
C PRO A 368 29.79 10.60 -10.96
#